data_AF-A0A530QR25-F1
#
_entry.id   AF-A0A530QR25-F1
#
_cell.length_a   1.000
_cell.length_b   1.000
_cell.length_c   1.000
_cell.angle_alpha   90.00
_cell.angle_beta   90.00
_cell.angle_gamma   90.00
#
_symmetry.space_group_name_H-M   'P 1'
#
loop_
_entity.id
_entity.type
_entity.pdbx_description
1 polymer ?
#
loop_
_entity_poly.entity_id
_entity_poly.type
_entity_poly.pdbx_seq_one_letter_code
_entity_poly.pdbx_strand_id
1 'polypeptide(L)'
;LWENVRNLTLQSTAPALVYEEGSLIKRSVRDLYNKDIDEILVSGEDGYREAKDFMRMLMPSHAKVVQPYRDTTPIFVRNGIEAQLDRMLQPQVTLKSGGYIIINQTEALVSIDVNSGRSTKEHSIEDTALHTNLEAAEEVARQLRLRDLAGLIVIDFIDMEENRNNRSVEKRLKDHLKNDRARIQVGRISHFGLMEMSRQRIRASVLESTMKPCPHCGGTGHV
;
A
#
# COMPACT_ATOMS: atom_id res chain seq x y z
N LEU A 1 -9.52 -23.67 11.86
CA LEU A 1 -8.76 -23.99 10.62
C LEU A 1 -8.06 -25.34 10.71
N TRP A 2 -7.13 -25.54 11.65
CA TRP A 2 -6.36 -26.79 11.80
C TRP A 2 -7.23 -28.06 11.83
N GLU A 3 -8.24 -28.13 12.70
CA GLU A 3 -9.10 -29.31 12.80
C GLU A 3 -9.87 -29.61 11.51
N ASN A 4 -10.28 -28.59 10.74
CA ASN A 4 -10.96 -28.80 9.46
C ASN A 4 -10.02 -29.40 8.42
N VAL A 5 -8.78 -28.89 8.34
CA VAL A 5 -7.75 -29.44 7.44
C VAL A 5 -7.44 -30.88 7.82
N ARG A 6 -7.25 -31.15 9.12
CA ARG A 6 -6.99 -32.50 9.64
C ARG A 6 -8.12 -33.47 9.32
N ASN A 7 -9.37 -33.11 9.63
CA ASN A 7 -10.53 -33.98 9.40
C ASN A 7 -10.75 -34.24 7.91
N LEU A 8 -10.67 -33.21 7.06
CA LEU A 8 -10.82 -33.37 5.61
C LEU A 8 -9.70 -34.26 5.03
N THR A 9 -8.46 -34.10 5.51
CA THR A 9 -7.33 -34.95 5.09
C THR A 9 -7.59 -36.41 5.43
N LEU A 10 -8.07 -36.70 6.64
CA LEU A 10 -8.37 -38.08 7.08
C LEU A 10 -9.55 -38.71 6.32
N GLN A 11 -10.47 -37.90 5.79
CA GLN A 11 -11.63 -38.37 5.02
C GLN A 11 -11.38 -38.45 3.50
N SER A 12 -10.28 -37.86 3.02
CA SER A 12 -10.01 -37.74 1.58
C SER A 12 -9.12 -38.87 1.06
N THR A 13 -9.33 -39.29 -0.18
CA THR A 13 -8.40 -40.16 -0.91
C THR A 13 -7.59 -39.31 -1.89
N ALA A 14 -6.27 -39.49 -1.94
CA ALA A 14 -5.38 -38.66 -2.75
C ALA A 14 -5.53 -38.92 -4.27
N PRO A 15 -5.34 -37.91 -5.14
CA PRO A 15 -5.07 -36.50 -4.82
C PRO A 15 -6.36 -35.71 -4.52
N ALA A 16 -6.37 -34.94 -3.42
CA ALA A 16 -7.48 -34.10 -3.03
C ALA A 16 -7.00 -32.74 -2.48
N LEU A 17 -7.71 -31.67 -2.83
CA LEU A 17 -7.46 -30.33 -2.29
C LEU A 17 -8.04 -30.24 -0.87
N VAL A 18 -7.17 -30.33 0.14
CA VAL A 18 -7.58 -30.25 1.56
C VAL A 18 -7.56 -28.84 2.12
N TYR A 19 -6.78 -27.94 1.52
CA TYR A 19 -6.73 -26.52 1.85
C TYR A 19 -6.17 -25.72 0.67
N GLU A 20 -6.80 -24.60 0.36
CA GLU A 20 -6.33 -23.67 -0.65
C GLU A 20 -6.07 -22.29 -0.03
N GLU A 21 -4.81 -21.88 -0.02
CA GLU A 21 -4.39 -20.53 0.40
C GLU A 21 -4.49 -19.50 -0.75
N GLY A 22 -4.77 -19.98 -1.96
CA GLY A 22 -4.90 -19.22 -3.21
C GLY A 22 -6.04 -18.20 -3.22
N SER A 23 -7.13 -18.43 -2.50
CA SER A 23 -8.28 -17.52 -2.48
C SER A 23 -7.91 -16.14 -1.93
N LEU A 24 -8.01 -15.13 -2.79
CA LEU A 24 -7.78 -13.72 -2.44
C LEU A 24 -8.73 -13.26 -1.33
N ILE A 25 -9.96 -13.76 -1.31
CA ILE A 25 -10.98 -13.41 -0.31
C ILE A 25 -10.54 -13.91 1.07
N LYS A 26 -10.22 -15.20 1.18
CA LYS A 26 -9.76 -15.80 2.45
C LYS A 26 -8.50 -15.12 2.97
N ARG A 27 -7.55 -14.84 2.07
CA ARG A 27 -6.29 -14.17 2.42
C ARG A 27 -6.52 -12.73 2.88
N SER A 28 -7.35 -11.97 2.16
CA SER A 28 -7.72 -10.59 2.52
C SER A 28 -8.38 -10.52 3.88
N VAL A 29 -9.35 -11.40 4.16
CA VAL A 29 -10.00 -11.45 5.49
C VAL A 29 -8.98 -11.82 6.57
N ARG A 30 -8.18 -12.87 6.39
CA ARG A 30 -7.19 -13.31 7.39
C ARG A 30 -6.19 -12.21 7.73
N ASP A 31 -5.70 -11.51 6.72
CA ASP A 31 -4.56 -10.63 6.89
C ASP A 31 -4.94 -9.17 7.19
N LEU A 32 -6.14 -8.72 6.81
CA LEU A 32 -6.57 -7.32 6.95
C LEU A 32 -7.66 -7.12 8.00
N TYR A 33 -8.40 -8.18 8.36
CA TYR A 33 -9.51 -8.03 9.28
C TYR A 33 -9.03 -7.71 10.69
N ASN A 34 -9.65 -6.70 11.30
CA ASN A 34 -9.50 -6.39 12.72
C ASN A 34 -10.88 -6.01 13.30
N LYS A 35 -10.96 -5.88 14.63
CA LYS A 35 -12.22 -5.64 15.34
C LYS A 35 -12.80 -4.24 15.12
N ASP A 36 -12.02 -3.32 14.58
CA ASP A 36 -12.43 -1.94 14.30
C ASP A 36 -13.08 -1.82 12.91
N ILE A 37 -13.16 -2.92 12.14
CA ILE A 37 -13.88 -2.95 10.87
C ILE A 37 -15.36 -3.19 11.13
N ASP A 38 -16.17 -2.16 10.85
CA ASP A 38 -17.62 -2.19 11.00
C ASP A 38 -18.31 -3.09 9.96
N GLU A 39 -17.82 -3.08 8.71
CA GLU A 39 -18.44 -3.78 7.58
C GLU A 39 -17.39 -4.28 6.56
N ILE A 40 -17.62 -5.47 6.01
CA ILE A 40 -16.92 -5.99 4.83
C ILE A 40 -17.95 -6.15 3.71
N LEU A 41 -17.93 -5.22 2.76
CA LEU A 41 -18.80 -5.23 1.59
C LEU A 41 -18.22 -6.13 0.49
N VAL A 42 -19.01 -7.08 -0.01
CA VAL A 42 -18.59 -8.01 -1.06
C VAL A 42 -19.55 -7.97 -2.23
N SER A 43 -19.04 -7.63 -3.42
CA SER A 43 -19.80 -7.67 -4.67
C SER A 43 -19.70 -9.07 -5.31
N GLY A 44 -20.83 -9.61 -5.76
CA GLY A 44 -20.95 -10.96 -6.31
C GLY A 44 -21.34 -12.02 -5.26
N GLU A 45 -22.29 -12.87 -5.61
CA GLU A 45 -22.87 -13.86 -4.68
C GLU A 45 -21.88 -14.96 -4.26
N ASP A 46 -21.04 -15.43 -5.20
CA ASP A 46 -20.04 -16.47 -4.91
C ASP A 46 -18.97 -15.97 -3.94
N GLY A 47 -18.45 -14.77 -4.20
CA GLY A 47 -17.46 -14.14 -3.32
C GLY A 47 -18.04 -13.81 -1.94
N TYR A 48 -19.29 -13.35 -1.89
CA TYR A 48 -19.99 -13.10 -0.63
C TYR A 48 -20.13 -14.38 0.20
N ARG A 49 -20.57 -15.48 -0.42
CA ARG A 49 -20.72 -16.77 0.25
C ARG A 49 -19.38 -17.27 0.77
N GLU A 50 -18.33 -17.20 -0.05
CA GLU A 50 -16.98 -17.61 0.35
C GLU A 50 -16.46 -16.78 1.53
N ALA A 51 -16.58 -15.45 1.47
CA ALA A 51 -16.16 -14.56 2.54
C ALA A 51 -16.92 -14.83 3.84
N LYS A 52 -18.24 -15.02 3.75
CA LYS A 52 -19.11 -15.24 4.90
C LYS A 52 -18.87 -16.60 5.56
N ASP A 53 -18.69 -17.65 4.78
CA ASP A 53 -18.40 -18.99 5.30
C ASP A 53 -16.99 -19.06 5.91
N PHE A 54 -16.02 -18.37 5.31
CA PHE A 54 -14.69 -18.24 5.91
C PHE A 54 -14.70 -17.45 7.22
N MET A 55 -15.43 -16.33 7.28
CA MET A 55 -15.59 -15.57 8.52
C MET A 55 -16.31 -16.40 9.60
N ARG A 56 -17.33 -17.18 9.24
CA ARG A 56 -17.97 -18.12 10.18
C ARG A 56 -17.00 -19.16 10.72
N MET A 57 -16.11 -19.67 9.89
CA MET A 57 -15.12 -20.67 10.29
C MET A 57 -14.06 -20.08 11.23
N LEU A 58 -13.66 -18.82 11.03
CA LEU A 58 -12.65 -18.15 11.86
C LEU A 58 -13.25 -17.53 13.13
N MET A 59 -14.31 -16.74 12.98
CA MET A 59 -14.96 -15.97 14.05
C MET A 59 -16.48 -15.90 13.81
N PRO A 60 -17.24 -16.91 14.26
CA PRO A 60 -18.69 -17.02 14.04
C PRO A 60 -19.49 -15.77 14.45
N SER A 61 -19.13 -15.13 15.57
CA SER A 61 -19.80 -13.94 16.08
C SER A 61 -19.67 -12.72 15.16
N HIS A 62 -18.61 -12.66 14.33
CA HIS A 62 -18.32 -11.57 13.41
C HIS A 62 -18.77 -11.85 11.97
N ALA A 63 -19.37 -13.00 11.69
CA ALA A 63 -19.86 -13.35 10.36
C ALA A 63 -20.94 -12.38 9.81
N LYS A 64 -21.60 -11.63 10.70
CA LYS A 64 -22.57 -10.59 10.33
C LYS A 64 -21.91 -9.31 9.80
N VAL A 65 -20.61 -9.12 9.97
CA VAL A 65 -19.87 -7.98 9.42
C VAL A 65 -19.72 -8.11 7.90
N VAL A 66 -19.75 -9.34 7.37
CA VAL A 66 -19.71 -9.59 5.93
C VAL A 66 -21.09 -9.35 5.33
N GLN A 67 -21.19 -8.32 4.48
CA GLN A 67 -22.44 -7.85 3.87
C GLN A 67 -22.37 -7.91 2.34
N PRO A 68 -23.46 -8.33 1.67
CA PRO A 68 -23.49 -8.37 0.22
C PRO A 68 -23.68 -6.96 -0.32
N TYR A 69 -22.88 -6.58 -1.31
CA TYR A 69 -23.07 -5.35 -2.05
C TYR A 69 -24.02 -5.58 -3.23
N ARG A 70 -25.18 -4.91 -3.23
CA ARG A 70 -26.28 -5.15 -4.17
C ARG A 70 -26.67 -3.94 -5.03
N ASP A 71 -25.98 -2.83 -4.87
CA ASP A 71 -26.26 -1.66 -5.71
C ASP A 71 -25.84 -1.91 -7.16
N THR A 72 -26.49 -1.18 -8.07
CA THR A 72 -26.18 -1.22 -9.51
C THR A 72 -24.89 -0.50 -9.85
N THR A 73 -24.57 0.57 -9.13
CA THR A 73 -23.30 1.28 -9.27
C THR A 73 -22.16 0.39 -8.77
N PRO A 74 -21.01 0.28 -9.46
CA PRO A 74 -19.89 -0.50 -8.97
C PRO A 74 -19.39 -0.04 -7.58
N ILE A 75 -18.99 -0.99 -6.74
CA ILE A 75 -18.61 -0.77 -5.34
C ILE A 75 -17.52 0.30 -5.16
N PHE A 76 -16.48 0.28 -5.99
CA PHE A 76 -15.38 1.26 -5.90
C PHE A 76 -15.77 2.64 -6.40
N VAL A 77 -16.63 2.72 -7.42
CA VAL A 77 -17.18 3.99 -7.92
C VAL A 77 -18.05 4.63 -6.84
N ARG A 78 -18.96 3.87 -6.23
CA ARG A 78 -19.83 4.37 -5.16
C ARG A 78 -19.05 4.92 -3.97
N ASN A 79 -17.92 4.29 -3.64
CA ASN A 79 -17.08 4.67 -2.50
C ASN A 79 -15.97 5.69 -2.86
N GLY A 80 -15.92 6.18 -4.11
CA GLY A 80 -14.88 7.13 -4.55
C GLY A 80 -13.45 6.55 -4.56
N ILE A 81 -13.32 5.22 -4.60
CA ILE A 81 -12.05 4.50 -4.60
C ILE A 81 -11.48 4.39 -6.02
N GLU A 82 -12.33 4.30 -7.04
CA GLU A 82 -11.90 4.12 -8.45
C GLU A 82 -10.88 5.18 -8.87
N ALA A 83 -11.19 6.46 -8.62
CA ALA A 83 -10.29 7.56 -8.95
C ALA A 83 -8.97 7.53 -8.17
N GLN A 84 -8.92 6.86 -7.01
CA GLN A 84 -7.67 6.65 -6.28
C GLN A 84 -6.85 5.51 -6.89
N LEU A 85 -7.49 4.45 -7.37
CA LEU A 85 -6.84 3.34 -8.08
C LEU A 85 -6.20 3.82 -9.37
N ASP A 86 -6.89 4.65 -10.16
CA ASP A 86 -6.33 5.23 -11.39
C ASP A 86 -5.05 6.06 -11.11
N ARG A 87 -5.04 6.81 -10.01
CA ARG A 87 -3.87 7.59 -9.58
C ARG A 87 -2.70 6.72 -9.13
N MET A 88 -2.91 5.44 -8.78
CA MET A 88 -1.81 4.54 -8.43
C MET A 88 -0.89 4.23 -9.62
N LEU A 89 -1.40 4.39 -10.84
CA LEU A 89 -0.62 4.19 -12.07
C LEU A 89 0.22 5.41 -12.43
N GLN A 90 -0.07 6.58 -11.84
CA GLN A 90 0.67 7.81 -12.11
C GLN A 90 1.94 7.85 -11.26
N PRO A 91 3.11 8.19 -11.82
CA PRO A 91 4.33 8.34 -11.02
C PRO A 91 4.24 9.52 -10.05
N GLN A 92 3.55 10.59 -10.44
CA GLN A 92 3.34 11.78 -9.62
C GLN A 92 2.13 11.62 -8.68
N VAL A 93 2.28 12.03 -7.43
CA VAL A 93 1.22 12.06 -6.42
C VAL A 93 1.18 13.44 -5.76
N THR A 94 0.04 14.14 -5.88
CA THR A 94 -0.17 15.46 -5.29
C THR A 94 -0.41 15.38 -3.78
N LEU A 95 0.29 16.22 -3.02
CA LEU A 95 0.15 16.39 -1.58
C LEU A 95 -1.00 17.35 -1.23
N LYS A 96 -1.46 17.34 0.02
CA LYS A 96 -2.62 18.11 0.47
C LYS A 96 -2.42 19.62 0.31
N SER A 97 -1.19 20.09 0.52
CA SER A 97 -0.85 21.51 0.44
C SER A 97 -0.44 21.99 -0.96
N GLY A 98 -0.49 21.13 -1.98
CA GLY A 98 -0.19 21.49 -3.37
C GLY A 98 1.26 21.23 -3.82
N GLY A 99 2.09 20.68 -2.92
CA GLY A 99 3.31 19.97 -3.33
C GLY A 99 2.99 18.62 -3.99
N TYR A 100 4.01 17.88 -4.39
CA TYR A 100 3.85 16.54 -4.96
C TYR A 100 5.10 15.70 -4.76
N ILE A 101 4.93 14.37 -4.80
CA ILE A 101 6.03 13.42 -4.86
C ILE A 101 6.05 12.76 -6.24
N ILE A 102 7.24 12.42 -6.75
CA ILE A 102 7.42 11.63 -7.97
C ILE A 102 8.05 10.29 -7.59
N ILE A 103 7.40 9.19 -7.96
CA ILE A 103 7.86 7.83 -7.68
C ILE A 103 8.34 7.20 -8.99
N ASN A 104 9.62 6.87 -9.06
CA ASN A 104 10.22 6.18 -10.19
C ASN A 104 10.80 4.84 -9.76
N GLN A 105 10.38 3.77 -10.43
CA GLN A 105 10.92 2.44 -10.23
C GLN A 105 12.01 2.18 -11.26
N THR A 106 13.21 1.85 -10.79
CA THR A 106 14.34 1.45 -11.63
C THR A 106 14.56 -0.05 -11.52
N GLU A 107 15.60 -0.58 -12.17
CA GLU A 107 15.98 -1.99 -12.08
C GLU A 107 16.36 -2.41 -10.65
N ALA A 108 17.10 -1.57 -9.93
CA ALA A 108 17.69 -1.93 -8.63
C ALA A 108 16.96 -1.33 -7.43
N LEU A 109 16.34 -0.16 -7.59
CA LEU A 109 15.74 0.60 -6.50
C LEU A 109 14.52 1.41 -6.94
N VAL A 110 13.74 1.87 -5.96
CA VAL A 110 12.69 2.87 -6.15
C VAL A 110 13.19 4.22 -5.65
N SER A 111 13.19 5.23 -6.51
CA SER A 111 13.54 6.60 -6.14
C SER A 111 12.26 7.43 -5.97
N ILE A 112 12.20 8.24 -4.91
CA ILE A 112 11.10 9.14 -4.63
C ILE A 112 11.65 10.56 -4.47
N ASP A 113 11.13 11.50 -5.25
CA ASP A 113 11.52 12.91 -5.22
C ASP A 113 10.37 13.77 -4.65
N VAL A 114 10.67 14.76 -3.82
CA VAL A 114 9.68 15.61 -3.12
C VAL A 114 9.76 17.05 -3.59
N ASN A 115 8.64 17.61 -4.03
CA ASN A 115 8.56 18.98 -4.52
C ASN A 115 7.49 19.79 -3.76
N SER A 116 7.82 21.03 -3.40
CA SER A 116 6.88 21.97 -2.76
C SER A 116 5.82 22.51 -3.73
N GLY A 117 6.08 22.48 -5.04
CA GLY A 117 5.10 22.87 -6.06
C GLY A 117 4.58 24.29 -5.84
N ARG A 118 3.26 24.43 -5.68
CA ARG A 118 2.60 25.72 -5.36
C ARG A 118 2.29 25.90 -3.87
N SER A 119 2.87 25.06 -3.00
CA SER A 119 2.71 25.18 -1.55
C SER A 119 3.50 26.40 -1.06
N THR A 120 2.87 27.57 -1.03
CA THR A 120 3.49 28.83 -0.55
C THR A 120 2.68 29.44 0.59
N LYS A 121 2.13 28.60 1.48
CA LYS A 121 1.26 29.07 2.57
C LYS A 121 2.02 29.60 3.78
N GLU A 122 3.28 29.20 3.96
CA GLU A 122 4.07 29.57 5.13
C GLU A 122 4.89 30.85 4.89
N HIS A 123 5.18 31.56 5.99
CA HIS A 123 5.95 32.80 5.95
C HIS A 123 7.46 32.57 5.70
N SER A 124 7.97 31.36 5.94
CA SER A 124 9.36 30.97 5.75
C SER A 124 9.51 29.83 4.73
N ILE A 125 10.60 29.85 3.97
CA ILE A 125 10.98 28.78 3.05
C ILE A 125 11.27 27.49 3.82
N GLU A 126 11.94 27.60 4.97
CA GLU A 126 12.27 26.45 5.84
C GLU A 126 10.99 25.78 6.39
N ASP A 127 10.01 26.58 6.83
CA ASP A 127 8.74 26.05 7.32
C ASP A 127 7.95 25.35 6.21
N THR A 128 7.99 25.92 5.00
CA THR A 128 7.38 25.31 3.80
C THR A 128 8.04 23.97 3.46
N ALA A 129 9.36 23.89 3.53
CA ALA A 129 10.13 22.68 3.28
C ALA A 129 9.81 21.59 4.31
N LEU A 130 9.85 21.92 5.60
CA LEU A 130 9.48 21.01 6.68
C LEU A 130 8.05 20.50 6.51
N HIS A 131 7.08 21.40 6.31
CA HIS A 131 5.68 21.03 6.18
C HIS A 131 5.44 20.10 4.97
N THR A 132 6.05 20.42 3.82
CA THR A 132 5.97 19.59 2.62
C THR A 132 6.59 18.22 2.85
N ASN A 133 7.77 18.15 3.48
CA ASN A 133 8.44 16.88 3.77
C ASN A 133 7.66 16.02 4.77
N LEU A 134 6.98 16.63 5.74
CA LEU A 134 6.10 15.91 6.66
C LEU A 134 4.90 15.31 5.93
N GLU A 135 4.23 16.06 5.04
CA GLU A 135 3.15 15.53 4.20
C GLU A 135 3.66 14.42 3.27
N ALA A 136 4.83 14.61 2.66
CA ALA A 136 5.47 13.63 1.80
C ALA A 136 5.78 12.34 2.57
N ALA A 137 6.28 12.41 3.79
CA ALA A 137 6.57 11.22 4.62
C ALA A 137 5.31 10.38 4.89
N GLU A 138 4.16 11.01 5.15
CA GLU A 138 2.88 10.32 5.30
C GLU A 138 2.45 9.64 4.00
N GLU A 139 2.54 10.38 2.90
CA GLU A 139 2.08 9.93 1.60
C GLU A 139 2.98 8.82 1.03
N VAL A 140 4.29 8.91 1.20
CA VAL A 140 5.23 7.84 0.87
C VAL A 140 4.87 6.55 1.59
N ALA A 141 4.70 6.60 2.91
CA ALA A 141 4.30 5.41 3.68
C ALA A 141 2.98 4.79 3.18
N ARG A 142 2.02 5.64 2.77
CA ARG A 142 0.76 5.20 2.17
C ARG A 142 0.97 4.55 0.80
N GLN A 143 1.75 5.17 -0.09
CA GLN A 143 2.02 4.69 -1.44
C GLN A 143 2.81 3.39 -1.46
N LEU A 144 3.77 3.20 -0.55
CA LEU A 144 4.51 1.94 -0.40
C LEU A 144 3.55 0.75 -0.19
N ARG A 145 2.51 0.91 0.62
CA ARG A 145 1.50 -0.12 0.85
C ARG A 145 0.55 -0.32 -0.32
N LEU A 146 0.08 0.78 -0.91
CA LEU A 146 -0.90 0.72 -2.00
C LEU A 146 -0.30 0.09 -3.27
N ARG A 147 0.89 0.54 -3.66
CA ARG A 147 1.59 0.04 -4.85
C ARG A 147 2.41 -1.23 -4.61
N ASP A 148 2.51 -1.62 -3.33
CA ASP A 148 3.34 -2.70 -2.83
C ASP A 148 4.81 -2.62 -3.30
N LEU A 149 5.38 -1.42 -3.15
CA LEU A 149 6.77 -1.13 -3.49
C LEU A 149 7.68 -1.86 -2.49
N ALA A 150 8.74 -2.48 -3.00
CA ALA A 150 9.63 -3.31 -2.19
C ALA A 150 11.06 -3.23 -2.70
N GLY A 151 12.00 -3.76 -1.91
CA GLY A 151 13.44 -3.66 -2.19
C GLY A 151 14.04 -2.39 -1.57
N LEU A 152 15.09 -1.87 -2.20
CA LEU A 152 15.73 -0.63 -1.79
C LEU A 152 14.89 0.56 -2.27
N ILE A 153 14.59 1.47 -1.36
CA ILE A 153 13.85 2.71 -1.63
C ILE A 153 14.71 3.88 -1.14
N VAL A 154 14.86 4.89 -1.99
CA VAL A 154 15.59 6.11 -1.71
C VAL A 154 14.63 7.29 -1.84
N ILE A 155 14.57 8.13 -0.81
CA ILE A 155 13.70 9.31 -0.76
C ILE A 155 14.59 10.55 -0.72
N ASP A 156 14.40 11.43 -1.69
CA ASP A 156 15.03 12.74 -1.80
C ASP A 156 14.06 13.78 -1.22
N PHE A 157 14.25 14.11 0.06
CA PHE A 157 13.46 15.14 0.74
C PHE A 157 14.03 16.52 0.39
N ILE A 158 13.18 17.55 0.46
CA ILE A 158 13.63 18.94 0.30
C ILE A 158 14.67 19.24 1.39
N ASP A 159 15.82 19.80 1.00
CA ASP A 159 16.86 20.21 1.94
C ASP A 159 16.30 21.14 3.03
N MET A 160 16.72 20.89 4.28
CA MET A 160 16.34 21.66 5.46
C MET A 160 17.61 22.02 6.23
N GLU A 161 17.72 23.29 6.64
CA GLU A 161 18.91 23.77 7.35
C GLU A 161 18.98 23.22 8.78
N GLU A 162 17.83 23.07 9.44
CA GLU A 162 17.80 22.59 10.82
C GLU A 162 17.79 21.05 10.90
N ASN A 163 18.82 20.49 11.55
CA ASN A 163 18.88 19.05 11.84
C ASN A 163 17.68 18.53 12.66
N ARG A 164 16.99 19.39 13.40
CA ARG A 164 15.76 19.04 14.12
C ARG A 164 14.60 18.74 13.16
N ASN A 165 14.55 19.42 12.02
CA ASN A 165 13.55 19.23 10.98
C ASN A 165 13.73 17.86 10.31
N ASN A 166 14.97 17.50 9.97
CA ASN A 166 15.33 16.16 9.49
C ASN A 166 14.83 15.04 10.42
N ARG A 167 15.08 15.17 11.73
CA ARG A 167 14.59 14.20 12.75
C ARG A 167 13.07 14.12 12.82
N SER A 168 12.39 15.24 12.59
CA SER A 168 10.92 15.29 12.61
C SER A 168 10.32 14.55 11.42
N VAL A 169 10.92 14.68 10.23
CA VAL A 169 10.54 13.95 9.02
C VAL A 169 10.83 12.44 9.17
N GLU A 170 12.03 12.07 9.66
CA GLU A 170 12.38 10.68 9.98
C GLU A 170 11.37 10.03 10.93
N LYS A 171 11.00 10.74 11.99
CA LYS A 171 10.02 10.26 12.97
C LYS A 171 8.63 10.11 12.33
N ARG A 172 8.18 11.11 11.57
CA ARG A 172 6.88 11.09 10.88
C ARG A 172 6.77 9.88 9.95
N LEU A 173 7.81 9.61 9.15
CA LEU A 173 7.85 8.45 8.26
C LEU A 173 7.77 7.15 9.07
N LYS A 174 8.62 6.99 10.10
CA LYS A 174 8.60 5.79 10.96
C LYS A 174 7.24 5.56 11.60
N ASP A 175 6.59 6.60 12.10
CA ASP A 175 5.27 6.51 12.71
C ASP A 175 4.21 5.99 11.72
N HIS A 176 4.25 6.41 10.46
CA HIS A 176 3.31 5.98 9.42
C HIS A 176 3.63 4.62 8.79
N LEU A 177 4.81 4.06 9.06
CA LEU A 177 5.24 2.73 8.63
C LEU A 177 4.97 1.64 9.69
N LYS A 178 4.64 2.00 10.94
CA LYS A 178 4.41 1.04 12.04
C LYS A 178 3.36 -0.03 11.75
N ASN A 179 2.35 0.32 10.97
CA ASN A 179 1.24 -0.58 10.61
C ASN A 179 1.47 -1.30 9.28
N ASP A 180 2.64 -1.13 8.63
CA ASP A 180 2.98 -1.94 7.47
C ASP A 180 3.27 -3.37 7.91
N ARG A 181 2.74 -4.32 7.14
CA ARG A 181 2.93 -5.75 7.39
C ARG A 181 4.29 -6.24 6.92
N ALA A 182 4.90 -5.55 5.96
CA ALA A 182 6.23 -5.89 5.48
C ALA A 182 7.27 -5.54 6.55
N ARG A 183 8.34 -6.34 6.64
CA ARG A 183 9.51 -5.93 7.42
C ARG A 183 10.17 -4.73 6.75
N ILE A 184 10.38 -3.67 7.52
CA ILE A 184 10.95 -2.42 7.01
C ILE A 184 12.15 -2.03 7.87
N GLN A 185 13.22 -1.59 7.21
CA GLN A 185 14.36 -0.94 7.84
C GLN A 185 14.46 0.47 7.29
N VAL A 186 14.49 1.47 8.17
CA VAL A 186 14.57 2.89 7.79
C VAL A 186 15.86 3.47 8.33
N GLY A 187 16.67 4.04 7.43
CA GLY A 187 17.89 4.76 7.75
C GLY A 187 17.62 6.14 8.36
N ARG A 188 18.63 7.00 8.27
CA ARG A 188 18.53 8.44 8.54
C ARG A 188 18.70 9.22 7.25
N ILE A 189 18.34 10.49 7.26
CA ILE A 189 18.72 11.40 6.18
C ILE A 189 20.25 11.50 6.18
N SER A 190 20.85 11.16 5.04
CA SER A 190 22.30 11.15 4.84
C SER A 190 22.85 12.57 4.70
N HIS A 191 24.18 12.68 4.61
CA HIS A 191 24.82 13.96 4.31
C HIS A 191 24.45 14.52 2.93
N PHE A 192 23.98 13.68 2.01
CA PHE A 192 23.53 14.08 0.67
C PHE A 192 22.03 14.39 0.60
N GLY A 193 21.33 14.55 1.74
CA GLY A 193 19.88 14.82 1.76
C GLY A 193 18.99 13.59 1.51
N LEU A 194 19.57 12.46 1.09
CA LEU A 194 18.85 11.24 0.78
C LEU A 194 18.54 10.40 2.02
N MET A 195 17.33 9.84 2.09
CA MET A 195 16.95 8.81 3.05
C MET A 195 16.85 7.44 2.37
N GLU A 196 17.57 6.47 2.91
CA GLU A 196 17.53 5.08 2.45
C GLU A 196 16.65 4.22 3.34
N MET A 197 15.88 3.33 2.74
CA MET A 197 15.12 2.31 3.45
C MET A 197 14.99 1.02 2.64
N SER A 198 14.77 -0.09 3.33
CA SER A 198 14.43 -1.38 2.69
C SER A 198 13.05 -1.85 3.15
N ARG A 199 12.28 -2.40 2.21
CA ARG A 199 10.96 -3.00 2.48
C ARG A 199 10.90 -4.41 1.91
N GLN A 200 10.53 -5.37 2.75
CA GLN A 200 10.38 -6.77 2.36
C GLN A 200 9.30 -6.93 1.27
N ARG A 201 9.63 -7.67 0.22
CA ARG A 201 8.69 -8.03 -0.84
C ARG A 201 7.74 -9.14 -0.34
N ILE A 202 6.44 -8.86 -0.33
CA ILE A 202 5.39 -9.84 0.05
C ILE A 202 4.78 -10.51 -1.19
N ARG A 203 4.60 -9.75 -2.27
CA ARG A 203 4.06 -10.20 -3.56
C ARG A 203 4.63 -9.33 -4.69
N ALA A 204 4.25 -9.64 -5.94
CA ALA A 204 4.57 -8.78 -7.07
C ALA A 204 3.92 -7.40 -6.88
N SER A 205 4.61 -6.34 -7.30
CA SER A 205 4.05 -4.98 -7.26
C SER A 205 2.90 -4.84 -8.25
N VAL A 206 2.10 -3.79 -8.08
CA VAL A 206 0.95 -3.52 -8.97
C VAL A 206 1.43 -3.33 -10.42
N LEU A 207 2.51 -2.60 -10.65
CA LEU A 207 3.02 -2.37 -12.01
C LEU A 207 3.57 -3.65 -12.64
N GLU A 208 4.37 -4.45 -11.90
CA GLU A 208 4.90 -5.73 -12.40
C GLU A 208 3.79 -6.72 -12.79
N SER A 209 2.65 -6.68 -12.10
CA SER A 209 1.52 -7.59 -12.36
C SER A 209 0.55 -7.13 -13.45
N THR A 210 0.55 -5.84 -13.78
CA THR A 210 -0.43 -5.23 -14.71
C THR A 210 0.18 -4.64 -15.98
N MET A 211 1.50 -4.47 -16.02
CA MET A 211 2.20 -3.82 -17.13
C MET A 211 3.23 -4.74 -17.78
N LYS A 212 3.66 -4.36 -18.98
CA LYS A 212 4.77 -4.97 -19.72
C LYS A 212 5.73 -3.88 -20.21
N PRO A 213 7.02 -4.19 -20.42
CA PRO A 213 7.97 -3.24 -20.98
C PRO A 213 7.49 -2.64 -22.30
N CYS A 214 7.76 -1.34 -22.51
CA CYS A 214 7.40 -0.65 -23.73
C CYS A 214 8.20 -1.23 -24.92
N PRO A 215 7.54 -1.64 -26.03
CA PRO A 215 8.24 -2.22 -27.17
C PRO A 215 9.10 -1.21 -27.94
N HIS A 216 8.90 0.09 -27.74
CA HIS A 216 9.61 1.15 -28.45
C HIS A 216 10.88 1.59 -27.73
N CYS A 217 10.78 1.92 -26.43
CA CYS A 217 11.91 2.42 -25.65
C CYS A 217 12.50 1.37 -24.70
N GLY A 218 11.96 0.16 -24.64
CA GLY A 218 12.42 -0.88 -23.71
C GLY A 218 12.24 -0.52 -22.23
N GLY A 219 11.47 0.53 -21.92
CA GLY A 219 11.30 1.06 -20.57
C GLY A 219 12.18 2.27 -20.22
N THR A 220 13.04 2.75 -21.14
CA THR A 220 13.90 3.92 -20.88
C THR A 220 13.14 5.24 -20.80
N GLY A 221 11.93 5.32 -21.37
CA GLY A 221 11.16 6.55 -21.45
C GLY A 221 11.68 7.58 -22.47
N HIS A 222 12.67 7.21 -23.29
CA HIS A 222 13.26 8.03 -24.34
C HIS A 222 13.53 7.17 -25.59
N VAL A 223 13.42 7.75 -26.80
CA VAL A 223 13.69 7.07 -28.08
C VAL A 223 14.70 7.89 -28.87
#